data_AF-A0A1R4H0U0-F1
#
_entry.id   AF-A0A1R4H0U0-F1
#
_cell.length_a   1.000
_cell.length_b   1.000
_cell.length_c   1.000
_cell.angle_alpha   90.00
_cell.angle_beta   90.00
_cell.angle_gamma   90.00
#
_symmetry.space_group_name_H-M   'P 1'
#
loop_
_entity.id
_entity.type
_entity.pdbx_description
1 polymer ?
#
loop_
_entity_poly.entity_id
_entity_poly.type
_entity_poly.pdbx_seq_one_letter_code
_entity_poly.pdbx_strand_id
1 'polypeptide(L)' 'MITPNVAKNVVIYPNEPCLIEGIHQASKAIALNMLGKGIDIATISEVTRLAKSVVEMFLTDKEK' A
#
# COMPACT_ATOMS: atom_id res chain seq x y z
N MET A 1 -37.82 5.17 -4.87
CA MET A 1 -36.75 5.84 -5.62
C MET A 1 -35.43 5.25 -5.12
N ILE A 2 -34.86 4.31 -5.87
CA ILE A 2 -33.60 3.64 -5.51
C ILE A 2 -32.50 4.44 -6.20
N THR A 3 -31.70 5.19 -5.46
CA THR A 3 -30.50 5.83 -6.00
C THR A 3 -29.46 4.76 -6.27
N PRO A 4 -29.02 4.53 -7.52
CA PRO A 4 -27.93 3.61 -7.75
C PRO A 4 -26.68 4.23 -7.13
N ASN A 5 -26.05 3.48 -6.22
CA ASN A 5 -24.72 3.79 -5.73
C ASN A 5 -23.76 3.62 -6.91
N VAL A 6 -23.51 4.71 -7.64
CA VAL A 6 -22.46 4.75 -8.66
C VAL A 6 -21.16 4.74 -7.90
N ALA A 7 -20.61 3.54 -7.68
CA ALA A 7 -19.21 3.39 -7.33
C ALA A 7 -18.43 4.11 -8.43
N LYS A 8 -18.00 5.34 -8.15
CA LYS A 8 -17.17 6.12 -9.05
C LYS A 8 -15.90 5.31 -9.19
N ASN A 9 -15.75 4.66 -10.33
CA ASN A 9 -14.49 4.05 -10.74
C ASN A 9 -13.49 5.20 -10.77
N VAL A 10 -12.70 5.36 -9.71
CA VAL A 10 -11.66 6.38 -9.65
C VAL A 10 -10.63 5.97 -10.69
N VAL A 11 -10.68 6.61 -11.84
CA VAL A 11 -9.65 6.51 -12.86
C VAL A 11 -8.46 7.28 -12.30
N ILE A 12 -7.56 6.56 -11.63
CA ILE A 12 -6.28 7.12 -11.17
C ILE A 12 -5.39 7.20 -12.40
N TYR A 13 -5.10 8.42 -12.86
CA TYR A 13 -4.09 8.65 -13.88
C TYR A 13 -2.71 8.43 -13.23
N PRO A 14 -1.92 7.45 -13.69
CA PRO A 14 -0.66 7.06 -13.05
C PRO A 14 0.46 8.10 -13.18
N ASN A 15 0.21 9.26 -13.80
CA ASN A 15 1.25 10.23 -14.15
C ASN A 15 1.27 11.47 -13.25
N GLU A 16 0.50 11.51 -12.17
CA GLU A 16 0.64 12.57 -11.17
C GLU A 16 1.65 12.11 -10.10
N PRO A 17 2.88 12.64 -10.09
CA PRO A 17 3.96 12.17 -9.21
C PRO A 17 3.57 12.25 -7.72
N CYS A 18 2.73 13.21 -7.34
CA CYS A 18 2.18 13.34 -5.99
C CYS A 18 1.30 12.14 -5.58
N LEU A 19 0.56 11.54 -6.52
CA LEU A 19 -0.30 10.39 -6.24
C LEU A 19 0.51 9.10 -6.11
N ILE A 20 1.54 8.92 -6.95
CA ILE A 20 2.43 7.75 -6.85
C ILE A 20 3.19 7.78 -5.53
N GLU A 21 3.74 8.93 -5.15
CA GLU A 21 4.46 9.09 -3.89
C GLU A 21 3.52 8.88 -2.69
N GLY A 22 2.30 9.42 -2.74
CA GLY A 22 1.29 9.20 -1.69
C GLY A 22 0.90 7.73 -1.53
N ILE A 23 0.67 7.01 -2.64
CA ILE A 23 0.35 5.57 -2.63
C ILE A 23 1.53 4.77 -2.08
N HIS A 24 2.76 5.13 -2.46
CA HIS A 24 3.97 4.50 -1.96
C HIS A 24 4.11 4.68 -0.44
N GLN A 25 3.96 5.90 0.07
CA GLN A 25 4.03 6.19 1.51
C GLN A 25 2.92 5.50 2.30
N ALA A 26 1.69 5.47 1.78
CA ALA A 26 0.58 4.76 2.40
C ALA A 26 0.84 3.24 2.47
N SER A 27 1.32 2.66 1.37
CA SER A 27 1.68 1.24 1.30
C SER A 27 2.79 0.89 2.31
N LYS A 28 3.82 1.75 2.41
CA LYS A 28 4.91 1.63 3.39
C LYS A 28 4.38 1.67 4.82
N ALA A 29 3.54 2.65 5.15
CA ALA A 29 2.98 2.79 6.50
C ALA A 29 2.11 1.58 6.91
N ILE A 30 1.28 1.07 5.99
CA ILE A 30 0.43 -0.11 6.23
C ILE A 30 1.31 -1.34 6.51
N ALA A 31 2.30 -1.60 5.65
CA ALA A 31 3.20 -2.74 5.81
C ALA A 31 3.99 -2.67 7.13
N LEU A 32 4.53 -1.50 7.48
CA LEU A 32 5.26 -1.30 8.73
C LEU A 32 4.38 -1.48 9.98
N ASN A 33 3.12 -1.03 9.93
CA ASN A 33 2.17 -1.25 11.03
C ASN A 33 1.84 -2.74 11.21
N MET A 34 1.67 -3.50 10.12
CA MET A 34 1.46 -4.95 10.18
C MET A 34 2.69 -5.68 10.77
N LEU A 35 3.89 -5.29 10.34
CA LEU A 35 5.15 -5.79 10.90
C LEU A 35 5.29 -5.48 12.39
N GLY A 36 4.94 -4.25 12.81
CA GLY A 36 4.95 -3.84 14.22
C GLY A 36 3.97 -4.64 15.09
N LYS A 37 2.97 -5.28 14.49
CA LYS A 37 2.05 -6.22 15.15
C LYS A 37 2.52 -7.67 15.13
N GLY A 38 3.71 -7.94 14.59
CA GLY A 38 4.30 -9.28 14.50
C GLY A 38 3.78 -10.14 13.35
N ILE A 39 3.12 -9.55 12.35
CA ILE A 39 2.69 -10.28 11.15
C ILE A 39 3.91 -10.54 10.26
N ASP A 40 4.06 -11.77 9.77
CA ASP A 40 5.20 -12.15 8.94
C ASP A 40 5.13 -11.54 7.53
N ILE A 41 6.29 -11.40 6.90
CA ILE A 41 6.44 -10.74 5.59
C ILE A 41 5.64 -11.45 4.49
N ALA A 42 5.51 -12.79 4.52
CA ALA A 42 4.78 -13.52 3.49
C ALA A 42 3.27 -13.22 3.60
N THR A 43 2.72 -13.23 4.81
CA THR A 43 1.32 -12.84 5.05
C THR A 43 1.06 -11.39 4.65
N ILE A 44 1.98 -10.46 4.94
CA ILE A 44 1.85 -9.06 4.52
C ILE A 44 1.87 -8.94 2.99
N SER A 45 2.79 -9.63 2.33
CA SER A 45 2.90 -9.66 0.86
C SER A 45 1.60 -10.16 0.23
N GLU A 46 0.98 -11.19 0.80
CA GLU A 46 -0.30 -11.72 0.34
C GLU A 46 -1.45 -10.71 0.51
N VAL A 47 -1.61 -10.14 1.72
CA VAL A 47 -2.72 -9.22 2.04
C VAL A 47 -2.62 -7.90 1.28
N THR A 48 -1.41 -7.36 1.15
CA THR A 48 -1.17 -6.07 0.48
C THR A 48 -0.99 -6.21 -1.03
N ARG A 49 -0.85 -7.46 -1.53
CA ARG A 49 -0.46 -7.78 -2.91
C ARG A 49 0.86 -7.12 -3.34
N LEU A 50 1.70 -6.73 -2.38
CA LEU A 50 3.04 -6.22 -2.63
C LEU A 50 3.99 -7.40 -2.82
N ALA A 51 5.00 -7.23 -3.67
CA ALA A 51 6.08 -8.19 -3.75
C ALA A 51 6.83 -8.28 -2.41
N LYS A 52 7.26 -9.48 -2.02
CA LYS A 52 8.03 -9.71 -0.80
C LYS A 52 9.24 -8.76 -0.69
N SER A 53 9.94 -8.56 -1.80
CA SER A 53 11.09 -7.65 -1.89
C SER A 53 10.74 -6.18 -1.60
N VAL A 54 9.53 -5.74 -1.94
CA VAL A 54 9.07 -4.37 -1.64
C VAL A 54 8.81 -4.21 -0.15
N VAL A 55 8.21 -5.22 0.49
CA VAL A 55 8.01 -5.23 1.95
C VAL A 55 9.34 -5.25 2.70
N GLU A 56 10.31 -6.02 2.20
CA GLU A 56 11.68 -6.05 2.72
C GLU A 56 12.41 -4.71 2.53
N MET A 57 12.23 -4.04 1.38
CA MET A 57 12.80 -2.71 1.12
C MET A 57 12.29 -1.66 2.12
N PHE A 58 11.02 -1.72 2.51
CA PHE A 58 10.45 -0.80 3.50
C PHE A 58 11.06 -0.95 4.90
N LEU A 59 11.62 -2.13 5.23
CA LEU A 59 12.34 -2.37 6.48
C LEU A 59 13.73 -1.76 6.45
N THR A 60 14.44 -1.85 5.32
CA THR A 60 15.80 -1.31 5.16
C THR A 60 15.83 0.22 5.05
N ASP A 61 14.72 0.84 4.67
CA ASP A 61 14.60 2.30 4.57
C ASP A 61 14.50 3.01 5.94
N LYS A 62 14.68 2.29 7.05
CA LYS A 62 14.69 2.81 8.42
C LYS A 62 16.08 3.20 8.95
N GLU A 63 17.15 2.94 8.19
CA GLU A 63 18.54 3.09 8.62
C GLU A 63 19.23 4.40 8.17
N LYS A 64 18.49 5.46 7.85
CA LYS A 64 19.05 6.78 7.51
C LYS A 64 18.31 7.90 8.22
#